data_AF-J3IHU1-F1
#
_entry.id   AF-J3IHU1-F1
#
_cell.length_a   1.000
_cell.length_b   1.000
_cell.length_c   1.000
_cell.angle_alpha   90.00
_cell.angle_beta   90.00
_cell.angle_gamma   90.00
#
_symmetry.space_group_name_H-M   'P 1'
#
loop_
_entity.id
_entity.type
_entity.pdbx_description
1 polymer ?
#
loop_
_entity_poly.entity_id
_entity_poly.type
_entity_poly.pdbx_seq_one_letter_code
_entity_poly.pdbx_strand_id
1 'polypeptide(L)'
;MFNLHHKADLLEIERFSCALTEANAKLAAVSRSMAMIEFTPDGIVLEANENFCNAMGYSADEVRGKHHRIFCEEAFYRSEEYAKLWRDLARGEPISGTFLRLNKSGKEIWLEASYMPVFGPDRQVRSVIKVATDISTRIHQEHENQSRLAALGRSMAVIEFTPEGRVITANENFLKTTQYSLHEIVGQHHSLFCHRAEAESQGYRNFWASLNRGEYHSHRFERKNKQGQTIFLEASYNPLFDAKGRLYKVVKFASDITHQMTTLQTAADSAHSTSVQNDACARKGSEVVQQTVQIIQDISRDLNQAALSIDAVSKQSDIIGTIVQTIRGIADQTNLLALNAAIEAARAGEHGRGFAVVADEVRSLAARTSQATLEIVDVVRKNHDLSLSAVSSMQSSLSRTGLGVELANEAGEVILEIQQGSRHVVDAISQFNSTLQLN
;
A
#
# COMPACT_ATOMS: atom_id res chain seq x y z
N MET A 1 -17.85 -103.09 27.40
CA MET A 1 -17.37 -102.38 26.19
C MET A 1 -18.26 -101.22 25.74
N PHE A 2 -19.59 -101.25 25.93
CA PHE A 2 -20.50 -100.16 25.53
C PHE A 2 -20.31 -98.80 26.25
N ASN A 3 -19.69 -98.77 27.43
CA ASN A 3 -19.55 -97.56 28.25
C ASN A 3 -18.30 -96.71 27.93
N LEU A 4 -17.34 -97.27 27.17
CA LEU A 4 -16.09 -96.56 26.79
C LEU A 4 -16.24 -95.77 25.49
N HIS A 5 -16.99 -96.27 24.51
CA HIS A 5 -17.30 -95.54 23.26
C HIS A 5 -18.16 -94.30 23.53
N HIS A 6 -19.22 -94.43 24.32
CA HIS A 6 -20.10 -93.31 24.68
C HIS A 6 -19.33 -92.17 25.40
N LYS A 7 -18.36 -92.53 26.25
CA LYS A 7 -17.51 -91.54 26.95
C LYS A 7 -16.54 -90.83 26.01
N ALA A 8 -16.04 -91.51 24.97
CA ALA A 8 -15.19 -90.91 23.95
C ALA A 8 -15.99 -89.97 23.03
N ASP A 9 -17.18 -90.37 22.60
CA ASP A 9 -18.08 -89.54 21.78
C ASP A 9 -18.52 -88.26 22.53
N LEU A 10 -18.80 -88.37 23.83
CA LEU A 10 -19.12 -87.21 24.69
C LEU A 10 -17.95 -86.24 24.81
N LEU A 11 -16.73 -86.75 25.00
CA LEU A 11 -15.51 -85.92 25.03
C LEU A 11 -15.27 -85.22 23.69
N GLU A 12 -15.60 -85.86 22.57
CA GLU A 12 -15.44 -85.28 21.24
C GLU A 12 -16.50 -84.20 20.95
N ILE A 13 -17.76 -84.44 21.35
CA ILE A 13 -18.84 -83.44 21.29
C ILE A 13 -18.52 -82.24 22.18
N GLU A 14 -18.01 -82.44 23.40
CA GLU A 14 -17.59 -81.35 24.28
C GLU A 14 -16.45 -80.54 23.66
N ARG A 15 -15.48 -81.19 23.01
CA ARG A 15 -14.39 -80.51 22.29
C ARG A 15 -14.91 -79.71 21.10
N PHE A 16 -15.81 -80.26 20.28
CA PHE A 16 -16.40 -79.53 19.16
C PHE A 16 -17.30 -78.38 19.62
N SER A 17 -18.06 -78.57 20.70
CA SER A 17 -18.86 -77.51 21.31
C SER A 17 -17.99 -76.38 21.81
N CYS A 18 -16.90 -76.69 22.53
CA CYS A 18 -15.93 -75.70 23.00
C CYS A 18 -15.29 -74.93 21.83
N ALA A 19 -14.83 -75.63 20.78
CA ALA A 19 -14.24 -75.00 19.61
C ALA A 19 -15.24 -74.10 18.85
N LEU A 20 -16.50 -74.52 18.74
CA LEU A 20 -17.56 -73.71 18.13
C LEU A 20 -17.87 -72.46 18.97
N THR A 21 -17.93 -72.60 20.30
CA THR A 21 -18.11 -71.47 21.21
C THR A 21 -16.96 -70.47 21.10
N GLU A 22 -15.71 -70.94 21.02
CA GLU A 22 -14.55 -70.07 20.83
C GLU A 22 -14.57 -69.35 19.48
N ALA A 23 -14.91 -70.05 18.39
CA ALA A 23 -15.02 -69.46 17.06
C ALA A 23 -16.12 -68.38 17.02
N ASN A 24 -17.29 -68.67 17.60
CA ASN A 24 -18.38 -67.72 17.72
C ASN A 24 -18.01 -66.51 18.60
N ALA A 25 -17.29 -66.72 19.70
CA ALA A 25 -16.83 -65.64 20.56
C ALA A 25 -15.87 -64.68 19.83
N LYS A 26 -14.95 -65.23 19.01
CA LYS A 26 -14.04 -64.44 18.16
C LYS A 26 -14.80 -63.66 17.08
N LEU A 27 -15.73 -64.30 16.37
CA LEU A 27 -16.55 -63.63 15.35
C LEU A 27 -17.42 -62.52 15.97
N ALA A 28 -18.02 -62.79 17.13
CA ALA A 28 -18.80 -61.80 17.87
C ALA A 28 -17.94 -60.61 18.33
N ALA A 29 -16.67 -60.84 18.71
CA ALA A 29 -15.74 -59.77 19.05
C ALA A 29 -15.45 -58.86 17.84
N VAL A 30 -15.20 -59.43 16.65
CA VAL A 30 -15.01 -58.65 15.42
C VAL A 30 -16.28 -57.90 15.06
N SER A 31 -17.45 -58.56 15.13
CA SER A 31 -18.74 -57.96 14.82
C SER A 31 -19.08 -56.77 15.75
N ARG A 32 -18.74 -56.83 17.04
CA ARG A 32 -18.93 -55.69 17.95
C ARG A 32 -18.05 -54.49 17.62
N SER A 33 -16.88 -54.70 17.01
CA SER A 33 -15.90 -53.65 16.75
C SER A 33 -15.90 -53.11 15.33
N MET A 34 -16.45 -53.83 14.35
CA MET A 34 -16.40 -53.46 12.93
C MET A 34 -17.77 -53.54 12.27
N ALA A 35 -17.98 -52.76 11.20
CA ALA A 35 -19.15 -52.91 10.35
C ALA A 35 -19.04 -54.21 9.55
N MET A 36 -20.01 -55.11 9.70
CA MET A 36 -20.04 -56.40 9.03
C MET A 36 -21.37 -56.63 8.33
N ILE A 37 -21.30 -57.20 7.13
CA ILE A 37 -22.46 -57.63 6.36
C ILE A 37 -22.09 -58.90 5.59
N GLU A 38 -23.00 -59.85 5.55
CA GLU A 38 -22.85 -61.13 4.88
C GLU A 38 -23.82 -61.20 3.71
N PHE A 39 -23.33 -61.71 2.58
CA PHE A 39 -24.11 -61.88 1.37
C PHE A 39 -24.10 -63.34 0.89
N THR A 40 -25.09 -63.71 0.11
CA THR A 40 -25.01 -64.88 -0.76
C THR A 40 -23.93 -64.67 -1.85
N PRO A 41 -23.48 -65.73 -2.55
CA PRO A 41 -22.50 -65.60 -3.65
C PRO A 41 -22.98 -64.72 -4.81
N ASP A 42 -24.30 -64.54 -4.96
CA ASP A 42 -24.96 -63.66 -5.94
C ASP A 42 -25.26 -62.25 -5.39
N GLY A 43 -24.85 -61.93 -4.15
CA GLY A 43 -24.89 -60.58 -3.61
C GLY A 43 -26.18 -60.16 -2.93
N ILE A 44 -27.01 -61.11 -2.49
CA ILE A 44 -28.18 -60.87 -1.64
C ILE A 44 -27.75 -60.83 -0.18
N VAL A 45 -28.18 -59.82 0.57
CA VAL A 45 -27.85 -59.67 2.00
C VAL A 45 -28.51 -60.80 2.81
N LEU A 46 -27.68 -61.56 3.53
CA LEU A 46 -28.12 -62.54 4.53
C LEU A 46 -28.32 -61.86 5.88
N GLU A 47 -27.31 -61.14 6.34
CA GLU A 47 -27.29 -60.48 7.64
C GLU A 47 -26.36 -59.26 7.60
N ALA A 48 -26.71 -58.22 8.36
CA ALA A 48 -25.84 -57.08 8.61
C ALA A 48 -25.86 -56.77 10.11
N ASN A 49 -24.70 -56.48 10.68
CA ASN A 49 -24.62 -56.13 12.09
C ASN A 49 -24.99 -54.66 12.33
N GLU A 50 -25.19 -54.31 13.60
CA GLU A 50 -25.59 -52.98 14.01
C GLU A 50 -24.60 -51.89 13.54
N ASN A 51 -23.29 -52.17 13.57
CA ASN A 51 -22.26 -51.24 13.11
C ASN A 51 -22.40 -50.91 11.60
N PHE A 52 -22.68 -51.90 10.76
CA PHE A 52 -22.92 -51.68 9.33
C PHE A 52 -24.22 -50.91 9.10
N CYS A 53 -25.28 -51.32 9.78
CA CYS A 53 -26.58 -50.66 9.74
C CYS A 53 -26.49 -49.18 10.14
N ASN A 54 -25.79 -48.87 11.23
CA ASN A 54 -25.57 -47.51 11.72
C ASN A 54 -24.76 -46.68 10.71
N ALA A 55 -23.66 -47.23 10.16
CA ALA A 55 -22.86 -46.54 9.16
C ALA A 55 -23.67 -46.22 7.90
N MET A 56 -24.45 -47.19 7.41
CA MET A 56 -25.22 -47.05 6.16
C MET A 56 -26.60 -46.40 6.34
N GLY A 57 -27.03 -46.16 7.58
CA GLY A 57 -28.33 -45.56 7.90
C GLY A 57 -29.55 -46.45 7.64
N TYR A 58 -29.38 -47.77 7.61
CA TYR A 58 -30.46 -48.74 7.42
C TYR A 58 -30.68 -49.58 8.68
N SER A 59 -31.87 -50.14 8.87
CA SER A 59 -32.06 -51.24 9.82
C SER A 59 -31.67 -52.59 9.18
N ALA A 60 -31.40 -53.61 10.02
CA ALA A 60 -31.06 -54.95 9.54
C ALA A 60 -32.20 -55.57 8.69
N ASP A 61 -33.45 -55.32 9.07
CA ASP A 61 -34.63 -55.81 8.36
C ASP A 61 -34.82 -55.12 7.00
N GLU A 62 -34.41 -53.86 6.87
CA GLU A 62 -34.49 -53.11 5.60
C GLU A 62 -33.51 -53.64 4.55
N VAL A 63 -32.35 -54.13 4.99
CA VAL A 63 -31.30 -54.61 4.09
C VAL A 63 -31.39 -56.12 3.81
N ARG A 64 -31.91 -56.92 4.75
CA ARG A 64 -32.02 -58.38 4.59
C ARG A 64 -32.83 -58.73 3.35
N GLY A 65 -32.29 -59.65 2.54
CA GLY A 65 -32.90 -60.08 1.28
C GLY A 65 -32.82 -59.07 0.13
N LYS A 66 -32.26 -57.87 0.36
CA LYS A 66 -31.95 -56.93 -0.73
C LYS A 66 -30.63 -57.29 -1.39
N HIS A 67 -30.45 -56.86 -2.63
CA HIS A 67 -29.18 -57.04 -3.33
C HIS A 67 -28.21 -55.91 -2.96
N HIS A 68 -26.91 -56.20 -2.83
CA HIS A 68 -25.83 -55.24 -2.51
C HIS A 68 -25.84 -53.95 -3.36
N ARG A 69 -26.47 -53.98 -4.54
CA ARG A 69 -26.61 -52.84 -5.45
C ARG A 69 -27.32 -51.64 -4.81
N ILE A 70 -28.14 -51.86 -3.77
CA ILE A 70 -28.82 -50.77 -3.05
C ILE A 70 -27.83 -49.80 -2.38
N PHE A 71 -26.60 -50.24 -2.12
CA PHE A 71 -25.53 -49.42 -1.52
C PHE A 71 -24.64 -48.77 -2.58
N CYS A 72 -24.95 -48.91 -3.87
CA CYS A 72 -24.07 -48.53 -4.96
C CYS A 72 -24.71 -47.45 -5.83
N GLU A 73 -23.88 -46.61 -6.44
CA GLU A 73 -24.33 -45.71 -7.49
C GLU A 73 -24.83 -46.50 -8.71
N GLU A 74 -25.78 -45.89 -9.44
CA GLU A 74 -26.39 -46.52 -10.60
C GLU A 74 -25.39 -46.83 -11.71
N ALA A 75 -24.48 -45.90 -11.98
CA ALA A 75 -23.42 -46.11 -12.95
C ALA A 75 -22.54 -47.32 -12.57
N PHE A 76 -22.23 -47.48 -11.28
CA PHE A 76 -21.37 -48.57 -10.82
C PHE A 76 -22.07 -49.93 -10.89
N TYR A 77 -23.30 -50.10 -10.38
CA TYR A 77 -23.91 -51.44 -10.39
C TYR A 77 -24.29 -51.93 -11.80
N ARG A 78 -24.36 -51.04 -12.79
CA ARG A 78 -24.56 -51.38 -14.21
C ARG A 78 -23.27 -51.71 -14.96
N SER A 79 -22.11 -51.56 -14.32
CA SER A 79 -20.79 -51.71 -14.93
C SER A 79 -20.35 -53.19 -15.04
N GLU A 80 -19.38 -53.46 -15.93
CA GLU A 80 -18.77 -54.80 -16.04
C GLU A 80 -17.95 -55.12 -14.78
N GLU A 81 -17.36 -54.11 -14.15
CA GLU A 81 -16.57 -54.21 -12.92
C GLU A 81 -17.43 -54.74 -11.76
N TYR A 82 -18.67 -54.26 -11.64
CA TYR A 82 -19.61 -54.76 -10.63
C TYR A 82 -20.02 -56.21 -10.88
N ALA A 83 -20.25 -56.58 -12.15
CA ALA A 83 -20.55 -57.96 -12.51
C ALA A 83 -19.35 -58.89 -12.29
N LYS A 84 -18.13 -58.41 -12.57
CA LYS A 84 -16.87 -59.11 -12.30
C LYS A 84 -16.67 -59.34 -10.80
N LEU A 85 -16.91 -58.33 -9.97
CA LEU A 85 -16.81 -58.42 -8.50
C LEU A 85 -17.54 -59.65 -7.94
N TRP A 86 -18.82 -59.84 -8.28
CA TRP A 86 -19.60 -60.97 -7.77
C TRP A 86 -19.21 -62.30 -8.40
N ARG A 87 -18.80 -62.33 -9.68
CA ARG A 87 -18.25 -63.54 -10.31
C ARG A 87 -16.97 -64.01 -9.63
N ASP A 88 -16.09 -63.09 -9.26
CA ASP A 88 -14.81 -63.41 -8.61
C ASP A 88 -15.04 -63.90 -7.18
N LEU A 89 -15.90 -63.21 -6.42
CA LEU A 89 -16.28 -63.62 -5.06
C LEU A 89 -16.94 -65.00 -5.03
N ALA A 90 -17.82 -65.30 -5.99
CA ALA A 90 -18.45 -66.60 -6.11
C ALA A 90 -17.45 -67.73 -6.48
N ARG A 91 -16.33 -67.39 -7.13
CA ARG A 91 -15.21 -68.31 -7.40
C ARG A 91 -14.24 -68.45 -6.22
N GLY A 92 -14.47 -67.72 -5.14
CA GLY A 92 -13.62 -67.77 -3.94
C GLY A 92 -12.47 -66.77 -3.95
N GLU A 93 -12.44 -65.82 -4.88
CA GLU A 93 -11.41 -64.77 -4.95
C GLU A 93 -11.77 -63.61 -4.01
N PRO A 94 -11.01 -63.33 -2.93
CA PRO A 94 -11.27 -62.21 -2.05
C PRO A 94 -10.84 -60.88 -2.68
N ILE A 95 -11.45 -59.77 -2.22
CA ILE A 95 -11.05 -58.43 -2.65
C ILE A 95 -11.07 -57.46 -1.46
N SER A 96 -10.02 -56.64 -1.38
CA SER A 96 -9.87 -55.57 -0.40
C SER A 96 -9.59 -54.26 -1.09
N GLY A 97 -10.13 -53.16 -0.56
CA GLY A 97 -9.91 -51.84 -1.13
C GLY A 97 -10.80 -50.78 -0.50
N THR A 98 -10.76 -49.60 -1.11
CA THR A 98 -11.58 -48.45 -0.74
C THR A 98 -12.73 -48.32 -1.73
N PHE A 99 -13.96 -48.31 -1.22
CA PHE A 99 -15.17 -48.35 -2.04
C PHE A 99 -16.11 -47.21 -1.67
N LEU A 100 -16.52 -46.43 -2.67
CA LEU A 100 -17.62 -45.49 -2.54
C LEU A 100 -18.95 -46.24 -2.50
N ARG A 101 -19.78 -45.92 -1.51
CA ARG A 101 -21.14 -46.45 -1.35
C ARG A 101 -22.10 -45.32 -1.03
N LEU A 102 -23.39 -45.60 -1.21
CA LEU A 102 -24.48 -44.71 -0.85
C LEU A 102 -25.19 -45.25 0.38
N ASN A 103 -25.40 -44.37 1.36
CA ASN A 103 -26.23 -44.65 2.51
C ASN A 103 -27.72 -44.51 2.17
N LYS A 104 -28.62 -44.77 3.12
CA LYS A 104 -30.08 -44.68 2.91
C LYS A 104 -30.56 -43.32 2.40
N SER A 105 -29.90 -42.24 2.79
CA SER A 105 -30.22 -40.88 2.34
C SER A 105 -29.64 -40.52 0.97
N GLY A 106 -28.90 -41.42 0.33
CA GLY A 106 -28.17 -41.15 -0.91
C GLY A 106 -26.85 -40.39 -0.70
N LYS A 107 -26.38 -40.27 0.54
CA LYS A 107 -25.09 -39.63 0.85
C LYS A 107 -23.95 -40.62 0.60
N GLU A 108 -22.89 -40.11 -0.01
CA GLU A 108 -21.62 -40.81 -0.20
C GLU A 108 -20.97 -41.22 1.13
N ILE A 109 -20.55 -42.49 1.19
CA ILE A 109 -19.76 -43.09 2.26
C ILE A 109 -18.58 -43.82 1.64
N TRP A 110 -17.37 -43.50 2.08
CA TRP A 110 -16.16 -44.21 1.71
C TRP A 110 -15.87 -45.32 2.72
N LEU A 111 -15.89 -46.56 2.25
CA LEU A 111 -15.62 -47.74 3.07
C LEU A 111 -14.28 -48.36 2.68
N GLU A 112 -13.35 -48.45 3.63
CA GLU A 112 -12.22 -49.37 3.54
C GLU A 112 -12.74 -50.76 3.93
N ALA A 113 -12.79 -51.69 2.97
CA ALA A 113 -13.47 -52.95 3.18
C ALA A 113 -12.74 -54.14 2.57
N SER A 114 -12.98 -55.31 3.14
CA SER A 114 -12.54 -56.61 2.61
C SER A 114 -13.75 -57.53 2.45
N TYR A 115 -13.97 -58.03 1.24
CA TYR A 115 -14.97 -59.03 0.90
C TYR A 115 -14.29 -60.41 0.86
N MET A 116 -14.75 -61.32 1.72
CA MET A 116 -14.12 -62.60 2.01
C MET A 116 -15.11 -63.74 1.79
N PRO A 117 -14.92 -64.57 0.75
CA PRO A 117 -15.73 -65.76 0.52
C PRO A 117 -15.59 -66.78 1.67
N VAL A 118 -16.71 -67.33 2.11
CA VAL A 118 -16.82 -68.37 3.14
C VAL A 118 -17.13 -69.69 2.48
N PHE A 119 -16.26 -70.68 2.66
CA PHE A 119 -16.37 -71.98 2.01
C PHE A 119 -17.15 -72.98 2.87
N GLY A 120 -18.01 -73.77 2.24
CA GLY A 120 -18.67 -74.92 2.85
C GLY A 120 -17.75 -76.17 2.91
N PRO A 121 -18.22 -77.26 3.54
CA PRO A 121 -17.48 -78.53 3.58
C PRO A 121 -17.17 -79.14 2.21
N ASP A 122 -17.95 -78.77 1.19
CA ASP A 122 -17.81 -79.15 -0.22
C ASP A 122 -16.80 -78.28 -0.99
N ARG A 123 -16.10 -77.36 -0.30
CA ARG A 123 -15.19 -76.36 -0.88
C ARG A 123 -15.85 -75.38 -1.85
N GLN A 124 -17.19 -75.28 -1.82
CA GLN A 124 -17.91 -74.26 -2.57
C GLN A 124 -18.17 -73.03 -1.70
N VAL A 125 -18.19 -71.85 -2.31
CA VAL A 125 -18.52 -70.60 -1.59
C VAL A 125 -19.99 -70.63 -1.20
N ARG A 126 -20.27 -70.55 0.10
CA ARG A 126 -21.65 -70.49 0.65
C ARG A 126 -22.12 -69.07 0.88
N SER A 127 -21.21 -68.18 1.25
CA SER A 127 -21.50 -66.78 1.51
C SER A 127 -20.24 -65.92 1.35
N VAL A 128 -20.42 -64.61 1.41
CA VAL A 128 -19.34 -63.63 1.36
C VAL A 128 -19.51 -62.70 2.55
N ILE A 129 -18.55 -62.72 3.47
CA ILE A 129 -18.51 -61.77 4.59
C ILE A 129 -17.73 -60.53 4.15
N LYS A 130 -18.34 -59.36 4.30
CA LYS A 130 -17.67 -58.07 4.16
C LYS A 130 -17.45 -57.48 5.55
N VAL A 131 -16.22 -57.10 5.82
CA VAL A 131 -15.85 -56.27 6.97
C VAL A 131 -15.44 -54.89 6.45
N ALA A 132 -15.92 -53.82 7.08
CA ALA A 132 -15.69 -52.46 6.63
C ALA A 132 -15.43 -51.47 7.78
N THR A 133 -14.72 -50.40 7.43
CA THR A 133 -14.54 -49.21 8.26
C THR A 133 -14.94 -47.98 7.45
N ASP A 134 -15.75 -47.10 8.03
CA ASP A 134 -16.07 -45.81 7.43
C ASP A 134 -14.87 -44.86 7.55
N ILE A 135 -14.34 -44.45 6.40
CA ILE A 135 -13.19 -43.56 6.27
C ILE A 135 -13.58 -42.23 5.60
N SER A 136 -14.88 -41.91 5.51
CA SER A 136 -15.39 -40.72 4.83
C SER A 136 -14.79 -39.42 5.38
N THR A 137 -14.72 -39.28 6.70
CA THR A 137 -14.11 -38.11 7.35
C THR A 137 -12.64 -37.97 6.97
N ARG A 138 -11.89 -39.07 6.90
CA ARG A 138 -10.47 -39.09 6.53
C ARG A 138 -10.27 -38.62 5.09
N ILE A 139 -11.05 -39.18 4.15
CA ILE A 139 -10.99 -38.80 2.73
C ILE A 139 -11.37 -37.33 2.52
N HIS A 140 -12.42 -36.85 3.19
CA HIS A 140 -12.85 -35.46 3.06
C HIS A 140 -11.79 -34.48 3.58
N GLN A 141 -11.19 -34.76 4.73
CA GLN A 141 -10.11 -33.95 5.29
C GLN A 141 -8.87 -33.92 4.38
N GLU A 142 -8.51 -35.07 3.79
CA GLU A 142 -7.40 -35.13 2.84
C GLU A 142 -7.67 -34.28 1.60
N HIS A 143 -8.85 -34.40 1.01
CA HIS A 143 -9.27 -33.59 -0.14
C HIS A 143 -9.30 -32.09 0.19
N GLU A 144 -9.82 -31.71 1.36
CA GLU A 144 -9.86 -30.32 1.80
C GLU A 144 -8.43 -29.76 1.97
N ASN A 145 -7.53 -30.52 2.59
CA ASN A 145 -6.13 -30.13 2.75
C ASN A 145 -5.43 -29.96 1.40
N GLN A 146 -5.62 -30.90 0.46
CA GLN A 146 -5.10 -30.78 -0.90
C GLN A 146 -5.64 -29.54 -1.62
N SER A 147 -6.94 -29.26 -1.47
CA SER A 147 -7.59 -28.09 -2.06
C SER A 147 -7.02 -26.78 -1.51
N ARG A 148 -6.76 -26.70 -0.20
CA ARG A 148 -6.13 -25.54 0.44
C ARG A 148 -4.70 -25.32 -0.06
N LEU A 149 -3.90 -26.38 -0.15
CA LEU A 149 -2.52 -26.30 -0.67
C LEU A 149 -2.50 -25.87 -2.14
N ALA A 150 -3.42 -26.40 -2.96
CA ALA A 150 -3.58 -25.98 -4.35
C ALA A 150 -3.98 -24.50 -4.45
N ALA A 151 -4.87 -24.02 -3.58
CA ALA A 151 -5.26 -22.61 -3.54
C ALA A 151 -4.06 -21.69 -3.22
N LEU A 152 -3.22 -22.04 -2.24
CA LEU A 152 -1.97 -21.33 -1.95
C LEU A 152 -1.00 -21.36 -3.13
N GLY A 153 -0.86 -22.51 -3.78
CA GLY A 153 0.01 -22.69 -4.93
C GLY A 153 -0.40 -21.88 -6.16
N ARG A 154 -1.66 -21.46 -6.27
CA ARG A 154 -2.14 -20.57 -7.35
C ARG A 154 -1.73 -19.12 -7.15
N SER A 155 -1.70 -18.63 -5.91
CA SER A 155 -1.44 -17.22 -5.61
C SER A 155 0.00 -16.91 -5.17
N MET A 156 0.73 -17.91 -4.64
CA MET A 156 2.06 -17.71 -4.08
C MET A 156 3.12 -18.52 -4.82
N ALA A 157 4.37 -18.06 -4.77
CA ALA A 157 5.54 -18.84 -5.12
C ALA A 157 5.85 -19.82 -3.98
N VAL A 158 6.01 -21.10 -4.31
CA VAL A 158 6.28 -22.18 -3.35
C VAL A 158 7.50 -22.95 -3.79
N ILE A 159 8.41 -23.20 -2.86
CA ILE A 159 9.61 -24.03 -3.07
C ILE A 159 9.92 -24.83 -1.82
N GLU A 160 10.34 -26.09 -2.01
CA GLU A 160 10.71 -27.00 -0.93
C GLU A 160 12.20 -27.29 -0.96
N PHE A 161 12.81 -27.35 0.23
CA PHE A 161 14.22 -27.64 0.42
C PHE A 161 14.42 -28.83 1.36
N THR A 162 15.52 -29.56 1.17
CA THR A 162 16.06 -30.46 2.19
C THR A 162 16.57 -29.66 3.40
N PRO A 163 16.82 -30.30 4.56
CA PRO A 163 17.44 -29.63 5.72
C PRO A 163 18.83 -29.02 5.41
N GLU A 164 19.52 -29.52 4.39
CA GLU A 164 20.79 -28.97 3.89
C GLU A 164 20.60 -27.82 2.89
N GLY A 165 19.37 -27.36 2.67
CA GLY A 165 19.06 -26.24 1.79
C GLY A 165 19.06 -26.55 0.30
N ARG A 166 18.97 -27.82 -0.10
CA ARG A 166 18.88 -28.22 -1.51
C ARG A 166 17.45 -28.26 -2.00
N VAL A 167 17.19 -27.76 -3.21
CA VAL A 167 15.84 -27.72 -3.78
C VAL A 167 15.33 -29.13 -4.06
N ILE A 168 14.12 -29.43 -3.58
CA ILE A 168 13.36 -30.66 -3.86
C ILE A 168 12.41 -30.42 -5.04
N THR A 169 11.59 -29.37 -4.95
CA THR A 169 10.61 -28.99 -5.96
C THR A 169 10.21 -27.53 -5.82
N ALA A 170 9.60 -26.95 -6.85
CA ALA A 170 9.02 -25.61 -6.83
C ALA A 170 7.79 -25.53 -7.75
N ASN A 171 6.84 -24.65 -7.42
CA ASN A 171 5.67 -24.42 -8.27
C ASN A 171 5.95 -23.43 -9.41
N GLU A 172 5.02 -23.33 -10.36
CA GLU A 172 5.18 -22.43 -11.51
C GLU A 172 5.39 -20.96 -11.14
N ASN A 173 4.75 -20.48 -10.07
CA ASN A 173 4.90 -19.09 -9.62
C ASN A 173 6.35 -18.79 -9.23
N PHE A 174 6.98 -19.69 -8.47
CA PHE A 174 8.40 -19.55 -8.12
C PHE A 174 9.30 -19.56 -9.36
N LEU A 175 9.04 -20.46 -10.30
CA LEU A 175 9.81 -20.58 -11.54
C LEU A 175 9.67 -19.32 -12.41
N LYS A 176 8.45 -18.78 -12.55
CA LYS A 176 8.19 -17.52 -13.28
C LYS A 176 8.90 -16.34 -12.63
N THR A 177 8.79 -16.18 -11.32
CA THR A 177 9.44 -15.09 -10.57
C THR A 177 10.97 -15.16 -10.65
N THR A 178 11.56 -16.35 -10.50
CA THR A 178 13.03 -16.50 -10.52
C THR A 178 13.61 -16.70 -11.92
N GLN A 179 12.77 -16.92 -12.92
CA GLN A 179 13.12 -17.16 -14.32
C GLN A 179 14.02 -18.39 -14.55
N TYR A 180 14.02 -19.33 -13.60
CA TYR A 180 14.60 -20.65 -13.77
C TYR A 180 13.52 -21.67 -14.13
N SER A 181 13.93 -22.73 -14.80
CA SER A 181 13.11 -23.94 -14.94
C SER A 181 13.37 -24.92 -13.78
N LEU A 182 12.43 -25.84 -13.54
CA LEU A 182 12.53 -26.78 -12.44
C LEU A 182 13.82 -27.64 -12.51
N HIS A 183 14.17 -28.12 -13.71
CA HIS A 183 15.35 -28.98 -13.90
C HIS A 183 16.67 -28.26 -13.60
N GLU A 184 16.71 -26.94 -13.70
CA GLU A 184 17.92 -26.15 -13.41
C GLU A 184 18.15 -25.98 -11.90
N ILE A 185 17.08 -26.00 -11.11
CA ILE A 185 17.15 -25.69 -9.68
C ILE A 185 17.12 -26.93 -8.79
N VAL A 186 16.49 -28.03 -9.21
CA VAL A 186 16.42 -29.26 -8.39
C VAL A 186 17.83 -29.75 -8.03
N GLY A 187 18.05 -30.05 -6.75
CA GLY A 187 19.34 -30.46 -6.19
C GLY A 187 20.34 -29.31 -5.96
N GLN A 188 20.12 -28.13 -6.55
CA GLN A 188 20.93 -26.95 -6.28
C GLN A 188 20.65 -26.41 -4.88
N HIS A 189 21.66 -25.76 -4.30
CA HIS A 189 21.52 -25.14 -2.99
C HIS A 189 20.80 -23.78 -3.09
N HIS A 190 20.01 -23.43 -2.07
CA HIS A 190 19.26 -22.16 -1.98
C HIS A 190 20.11 -20.91 -2.27
N SER A 191 21.41 -20.95 -1.99
CA SER A 191 22.36 -19.87 -2.29
C SER A 191 22.40 -19.46 -3.78
N LEU A 192 21.90 -20.31 -4.69
CA LEU A 192 21.70 -19.98 -6.10
C LEU A 192 20.86 -18.70 -6.28
N PHE A 193 19.88 -18.47 -5.40
CA PHE A 193 18.97 -17.32 -5.46
C PHE A 193 19.46 -16.10 -4.67
N CYS A 194 20.60 -16.20 -3.97
CA CYS A 194 21.12 -15.14 -3.10
C CYS A 194 22.25 -14.35 -3.78
N HIS A 195 22.45 -13.11 -3.33
CA HIS A 195 23.67 -12.37 -3.65
C HIS A 195 24.87 -13.02 -2.97
N ARG A 196 26.06 -12.90 -3.59
CA ARG A 196 27.28 -13.58 -3.12
C ARG A 196 27.63 -13.20 -1.68
N ALA A 197 27.59 -11.91 -1.35
CA ALA A 197 27.90 -11.41 -0.02
C ALA A 197 26.98 -11.99 1.06
N GLU A 198 25.68 -12.15 0.78
CA GLU A 198 24.74 -12.78 1.70
C GLU A 198 25.06 -14.27 1.85
N ALA A 199 25.21 -15.00 0.74
CA ALA A 199 25.45 -16.45 0.76
C ALA A 199 26.73 -16.85 1.52
N GLU A 200 27.75 -16.00 1.51
CA GLU A 200 29.02 -16.22 2.22
C GLU A 200 28.99 -15.73 3.69
N SER A 201 27.94 -15.00 4.09
CA SER A 201 27.83 -14.38 5.42
C SER A 201 27.61 -15.37 6.56
N GLN A 202 27.96 -14.94 7.78
CA GLN A 202 27.62 -15.69 9.00
C GLN A 202 26.10 -15.71 9.25
N GLY A 203 25.39 -14.64 8.89
CA GLY A 203 23.94 -14.55 9.01
C GLY A 203 23.23 -15.66 8.22
N TYR A 204 23.65 -15.90 6.98
CA TYR A 204 23.10 -16.96 6.14
C TYR A 204 23.31 -18.37 6.71
N ARG A 205 24.49 -18.64 7.31
CA ARG A 205 24.75 -19.91 8.01
C ARG A 205 23.86 -20.07 9.25
N ASN A 206 23.73 -19.00 10.03
CA ASN A 206 22.87 -18.99 11.23
C ASN A 206 21.39 -19.20 10.86
N PHE A 207 20.93 -18.60 9.76
CA PHE A 207 19.58 -18.75 9.23
C PHE A 207 19.21 -20.22 8.95
N TRP A 208 20.07 -20.96 8.22
CA TRP A 208 19.84 -22.39 8.00
C TRP A 208 19.95 -23.21 9.29
N ALA A 209 20.87 -22.87 10.18
CA ALA A 209 20.97 -23.52 11.48
C ALA A 209 19.70 -23.33 12.33
N SER A 210 19.07 -22.15 12.30
CA SER A 210 17.78 -21.90 12.98
C SER A 210 16.62 -22.67 12.38
N LEU A 211 16.51 -22.71 11.05
CA LEU A 211 15.50 -23.55 10.38
C LEU A 211 15.65 -25.02 10.78
N ASN A 212 16.89 -25.49 10.91
CA ASN A 212 17.17 -26.87 11.33
C ASN A 212 16.88 -27.15 12.82
N ARG A 213 16.73 -26.10 13.64
CA ARG A 213 16.20 -26.21 15.01
C ARG A 213 14.66 -26.11 15.08
N GLY A 214 14.00 -25.90 13.95
CA GLY A 214 12.54 -25.75 13.88
C GLY A 214 12.04 -24.31 13.98
N GLU A 215 12.93 -23.32 14.02
CA GLU A 215 12.55 -21.91 14.03
C GLU A 215 12.13 -21.49 12.61
N TYR A 216 10.93 -20.91 12.45
CA TYR A 216 10.51 -20.33 11.18
C TYR A 216 11.02 -18.90 11.03
N HIS A 217 11.16 -18.44 9.78
CA HIS A 217 11.59 -17.09 9.46
C HIS A 217 10.61 -16.44 8.50
N SER A 218 10.18 -15.22 8.77
CA SER A 218 9.22 -14.49 7.94
C SER A 218 9.63 -13.03 7.78
N HIS A 219 10.21 -12.69 6.63
CA HIS A 219 10.80 -11.38 6.36
C HIS A 219 10.68 -11.02 4.87
N ARG A 220 11.21 -9.86 4.51
CA ARG A 220 11.46 -9.49 3.12
C ARG A 220 12.87 -9.90 2.76
N PHE A 221 13.02 -10.45 1.57
CA PHE A 221 14.28 -11.00 1.10
C PHE A 221 14.61 -10.44 -0.27
N GLU A 222 15.78 -9.82 -0.38
CA GLU A 222 16.38 -9.51 -1.67
C GLU A 222 16.99 -10.79 -2.26
N ARG A 223 16.57 -11.16 -3.46
CA ARG A 223 17.05 -12.34 -4.18
C ARG A 223 17.42 -11.94 -5.60
N LYS A 224 18.06 -12.85 -6.33
CA LYS A 224 18.36 -12.67 -7.74
C LYS A 224 17.65 -13.71 -8.59
N ASN A 225 17.18 -13.29 -9.75
CA ASN A 225 16.69 -14.19 -10.79
C ASN A 225 17.86 -14.78 -11.61
N LYS A 226 17.53 -15.60 -12.62
CA LYS A 226 18.51 -16.23 -13.53
C LYS A 226 19.44 -15.24 -14.24
N GLN A 227 18.95 -14.06 -14.57
CA GLN A 227 19.69 -12.99 -15.24
C GLN A 227 20.52 -12.14 -14.26
N GLY A 228 20.44 -12.42 -12.95
CA GLY A 228 21.12 -11.65 -11.91
C GLY A 228 20.39 -10.37 -11.51
N GLN A 229 19.17 -10.14 -12.00
CA GLN A 229 18.36 -9.00 -11.60
C GLN A 229 17.81 -9.22 -10.19
N THR A 230 17.81 -8.17 -9.39
CA THR A 230 17.22 -8.18 -8.04
C THR A 230 15.71 -8.37 -8.12
N ILE A 231 15.20 -9.28 -7.30
CA ILE A 231 13.78 -9.49 -7.01
C ILE A 231 13.57 -9.38 -5.50
N PHE A 232 12.44 -8.81 -5.09
CA PHE A 232 12.08 -8.67 -3.69
C PHE A 232 10.95 -9.65 -3.36
N LEU A 233 11.20 -10.52 -2.39
CA LEU A 233 10.24 -11.52 -1.95
C LEU A 233 9.84 -11.29 -0.50
N GLU A 234 8.54 -11.11 -0.25
CA GLU A 234 8.00 -11.26 1.11
C GLU A 234 7.70 -12.73 1.33
N ALA A 235 8.44 -13.39 2.22
CA ALA A 235 8.44 -14.84 2.30
C ALA A 235 8.52 -15.37 3.72
N SER A 236 7.96 -16.57 3.91
CA SER A 236 8.15 -17.37 5.12
C SER A 236 8.82 -18.70 4.80
N TYR A 237 9.80 -19.10 5.61
CA TYR A 237 10.47 -20.40 5.56
C TYR A 237 10.03 -21.22 6.76
N ASN A 238 9.40 -22.36 6.51
CA ASN A 238 8.66 -23.14 7.50
C ASN A 238 9.21 -24.58 7.55
N PRO A 239 9.90 -24.96 8.65
CA PRO A 239 10.35 -26.33 8.87
C PRO A 239 9.16 -27.31 9.00
N LEU A 240 9.23 -28.47 8.33
CA LEU A 240 8.21 -29.51 8.36
C LEU A 240 8.74 -30.80 9.00
N PHE A 241 7.94 -31.39 9.88
CA PHE A 241 8.31 -32.53 10.71
C PHE A 241 7.51 -33.78 10.32
N ASP A 242 8.15 -34.94 10.43
CA ASP A 242 7.49 -36.23 10.24
C ASP A 242 6.68 -36.65 11.50
N ALA A 243 6.00 -37.80 11.43
CA ALA A 243 5.20 -38.32 12.55
C ALA A 243 6.03 -38.65 13.82
N LYS A 244 7.37 -38.68 13.72
CA LYS A 244 8.29 -38.88 14.85
C LYS A 244 8.89 -37.56 15.36
N GLY A 245 8.43 -36.41 14.82
CA GLY A 245 8.94 -35.09 15.17
C GLY A 245 10.31 -34.76 14.57
N ARG A 246 10.75 -35.52 13.54
CA ARG A 246 12.04 -35.27 12.88
C ARG A 246 11.84 -34.30 11.71
N LEU A 247 12.65 -33.25 11.66
CA LEU A 247 12.68 -32.34 10.52
C LEU A 247 13.09 -33.10 9.26
N TYR A 248 12.31 -32.98 8.19
CA TYR A 248 12.62 -33.65 6.92
C TYR A 248 12.61 -32.71 5.71
N LYS A 249 11.99 -31.53 5.80
CA LYS A 249 12.04 -30.49 4.77
C LYS A 249 11.76 -29.10 5.31
N VAL A 250 12.08 -28.08 4.53
CA VAL A 250 11.67 -26.69 4.75
C VAL A 250 10.84 -26.25 3.55
N VAL A 251 9.62 -25.75 3.79
CA VAL A 251 8.80 -25.16 2.74
C VAL A 251 8.84 -23.65 2.83
N LYS A 252 9.08 -23.00 1.68
CA LYS A 252 9.03 -21.54 1.55
C LYS A 252 7.79 -21.14 0.77
N PHE A 253 7.04 -20.19 1.33
CA PHE A 253 5.96 -19.47 0.65
C PHE A 253 6.42 -18.04 0.42
N ALA A 254 6.28 -17.52 -0.80
CA ALA A 254 6.72 -16.18 -1.15
C ALA A 254 5.71 -15.44 -2.03
N SER A 255 5.59 -14.14 -1.78
CA SER A 255 4.96 -13.17 -2.68
C SER A 255 6.05 -12.33 -3.35
N ASP A 256 5.93 -12.13 -4.66
CA ASP A 256 6.82 -11.22 -5.40
C ASP A 256 6.33 -9.78 -5.21
N ILE A 257 7.11 -9.00 -4.47
CA ILE A 257 6.83 -7.59 -4.17
C ILE A 257 7.76 -6.64 -4.95
N THR A 258 8.45 -7.14 -5.99
CA THR A 258 9.43 -6.36 -6.75
C THR A 258 8.81 -5.10 -7.37
N HIS A 259 7.63 -5.21 -7.98
CA HIS A 259 6.92 -4.06 -8.54
C HIS A 259 6.52 -3.04 -7.47
N GLN A 260 6.07 -3.50 -6.29
CA GLN A 260 5.71 -2.63 -5.18
C GLN A 260 6.95 -1.87 -4.65
N MET A 261 8.07 -2.58 -4.47
CA MET A 261 9.32 -1.98 -3.99
C MET A 261 9.91 -0.97 -4.98
N THR A 262 9.97 -1.32 -6.26
CA THR A 262 10.46 -0.39 -7.32
C THR A 262 9.60 0.86 -7.44
N THR A 263 8.27 0.71 -7.33
CA THR A 263 7.34 1.85 -7.32
C THR A 263 7.57 2.76 -6.11
N LEU A 264 7.71 2.16 -4.91
CA LEU A 264 7.99 2.91 -3.68
C LEU A 264 9.33 3.64 -3.74
N GLN A 265 10.38 2.98 -4.25
CA GLN A 265 11.70 3.59 -4.39
C GLN A 265 11.66 4.78 -5.37
N THR A 266 11.01 4.59 -6.53
CA THR A 266 10.89 5.67 -7.54
C THR A 266 10.11 6.86 -6.98
N ALA A 267 9.06 6.61 -6.20
CA ALA A 267 8.29 7.66 -5.53
C ALA A 267 9.12 8.40 -4.48
N ALA A 268 9.90 7.67 -3.67
CA ALA A 268 10.80 8.24 -2.67
C ALA A 268 11.89 9.12 -3.33
N ASP A 269 12.53 8.63 -4.39
CA ASP A 269 13.56 9.38 -5.12
C ASP A 269 12.99 10.65 -5.76
N SER A 270 11.80 10.55 -6.35
CA SER A 270 11.08 11.70 -6.94
C SER A 270 10.71 12.74 -5.88
N ALA A 271 10.21 12.30 -4.72
CA ALA A 271 9.87 13.18 -3.61
C ALA A 271 11.11 13.86 -3.02
N HIS A 272 12.23 13.14 -2.93
CA HIS A 272 13.50 13.69 -2.47
C HIS A 272 14.02 14.77 -3.42
N SER A 273 14.08 14.48 -4.72
CA SER A 273 14.49 15.44 -5.75
C SER A 273 13.61 16.69 -5.74
N THR A 274 12.29 16.52 -5.64
CA THR A 274 11.33 17.64 -5.57
C THR A 274 11.55 18.49 -4.33
N SER A 275 11.83 17.87 -3.18
CA SER A 275 12.06 18.59 -1.93
C SER A 275 13.37 19.39 -1.95
N VAL A 276 14.44 18.82 -2.52
CA VAL A 276 15.70 19.54 -2.72
C VAL A 276 15.49 20.75 -3.65
N GLN A 277 14.73 20.59 -4.73
CA GLN A 277 14.40 21.68 -5.63
C GLN A 277 13.55 22.76 -4.95
N ASN A 278 12.56 22.37 -4.13
CA ASN A 278 11.73 23.30 -3.38
C ASN A 278 12.54 24.09 -2.34
N ASP A 279 13.46 23.47 -1.59
CA ASP A 279 14.35 24.18 -0.66
C ASP A 279 15.22 25.21 -1.40
N ALA A 280 15.79 24.84 -2.57
CA ALA A 280 16.56 25.77 -3.39
C ALA A 280 15.71 26.95 -3.91
N CYS A 281 14.48 26.66 -4.37
CA CYS A 281 13.55 27.69 -4.84
C CYS A 281 13.13 28.63 -3.71
N ALA A 282 12.83 28.08 -2.52
CA ALA A 282 12.48 28.84 -1.33
C ALA A 282 13.63 29.75 -0.90
N ARG A 283 14.88 29.27 -0.86
CA ARG A 283 16.04 30.13 -0.57
C ARG A 283 16.14 31.32 -1.53
N LYS A 284 16.02 31.06 -2.84
CA LYS A 284 16.01 32.12 -3.85
C LYS A 284 14.84 33.09 -3.65
N GLY A 285 13.66 32.58 -3.31
CA GLY A 285 12.49 33.40 -2.98
C GLY A 285 12.75 34.30 -1.77
N SER A 286 13.39 33.77 -0.73
CA SER A 286 13.74 34.52 0.49
C SER A 286 14.72 35.66 0.18
N GLU A 287 15.74 35.39 -0.65
CA GLU A 287 16.68 36.43 -1.13
C GLU A 287 15.95 37.55 -1.88
N VAL A 288 15.01 37.21 -2.77
CA VAL A 288 14.21 38.19 -3.53
C VAL A 288 13.32 39.03 -2.61
N VAL A 289 12.69 38.41 -1.61
CA VAL A 289 11.89 39.13 -0.60
C VAL A 289 12.76 40.10 0.20
N GLN A 290 13.94 39.65 0.66
CA GLN A 290 14.86 40.50 1.43
C GLN A 290 15.34 41.70 0.60
N GLN A 291 15.65 41.47 -0.69
CA GLN A 291 15.97 42.56 -1.62
C GLN A 291 14.80 43.51 -1.84
N THR A 292 13.57 42.98 -1.92
CA THR A 292 12.36 43.78 -2.08
C THR A 292 12.14 44.71 -0.89
N VAL A 293 12.27 44.19 0.33
CA VAL A 293 12.19 44.98 1.56
C VAL A 293 13.22 46.11 1.56
N GLN A 294 14.48 45.80 1.17
CA GLN A 294 15.53 46.81 1.09
C GLN A 294 15.19 47.91 0.07
N ILE A 295 14.72 47.55 -1.12
CA ILE A 295 14.33 48.52 -2.16
C ILE A 295 13.19 49.41 -1.67
N ILE A 296 12.18 48.85 -0.98
CA ILE A 296 11.06 49.64 -0.46
C ILE A 296 11.53 50.62 0.63
N GLN A 297 12.44 50.20 1.50
CA GLN A 297 13.04 51.10 2.50
C GLN A 297 13.83 52.24 1.85
N ASP A 298 14.51 51.97 0.73
CA ASP A 298 15.22 52.98 -0.05
C ASP A 298 14.23 53.98 -0.67
N ILE A 299 13.12 53.50 -1.23
CA ILE A 299 12.04 54.36 -1.75
C ILE A 299 11.45 55.23 -0.63
N SER A 300 11.23 54.68 0.56
CA SER A 300 10.74 55.46 1.71
C SER A 300 11.72 56.58 2.10
N ARG A 301 13.03 56.35 2.00
CA ARG A 301 14.05 57.40 2.22
C ARG A 301 13.99 58.46 1.13
N ASP A 302 13.91 58.06 -0.13
CA ASP A 302 13.84 58.98 -1.27
C ASP A 302 12.58 59.85 -1.23
N LEU A 303 11.43 59.28 -0.86
CA LEU A 303 10.17 60.01 -0.69
C LEU A 303 10.26 61.06 0.43
N ASN A 304 10.87 60.72 1.57
CA ASN A 304 11.09 61.69 2.64
C ASN A 304 12.00 62.83 2.20
N GLN A 305 13.07 62.52 1.47
CA GLN A 305 13.99 63.53 0.94
C GLN A 305 13.31 64.45 -0.10
N ALA A 306 12.47 63.88 -0.97
CA ALA A 306 11.67 64.63 -1.92
C ALA A 306 10.65 65.54 -1.20
N ALA A 307 10.01 65.06 -0.13
CA ALA A 307 9.10 65.85 0.69
C ALA A 307 9.78 67.07 1.32
N LEU A 308 10.99 66.89 1.87
CA LEU A 308 11.80 68.00 2.40
C LEU A 308 12.16 69.02 1.32
N SER A 309 12.49 68.54 0.12
CA SER A 309 12.88 69.41 -1.00
C SER A 309 11.69 70.23 -1.52
N ILE A 310 10.49 69.64 -1.61
CA ILE A 310 9.27 70.35 -2.01
C ILE A 310 8.79 71.31 -0.92
N ASP A 311 8.93 70.96 0.36
CA ASP A 311 8.67 71.91 1.46
C ASP A 311 9.57 73.15 1.37
N ALA A 312 10.84 72.98 1.00
CA ALA A 312 11.74 74.10 0.73
C ALA A 312 11.27 74.97 -0.46
N VAL A 313 10.76 74.36 -1.54
CA VAL A 313 10.16 75.08 -2.68
C VAL A 313 8.90 75.85 -2.26
N SER A 314 8.07 75.27 -1.40
CA SER A 314 6.89 75.93 -0.84
C SER A 314 7.28 77.20 -0.05
N LYS A 315 8.25 77.07 0.87
CA LYS A 315 8.81 78.21 1.62
C LYS A 315 9.44 79.28 0.72
N GLN A 316 10.15 78.86 -0.32
CA GLN A 316 10.72 79.78 -1.29
C GLN A 316 9.63 80.54 -2.06
N SER A 317 8.50 79.89 -2.36
CA SER A 317 7.35 80.52 -3.02
C SER A 317 6.72 81.60 -2.13
N ASP A 318 6.63 81.38 -0.81
CA ASP A 318 6.14 82.39 0.14
C ASP A 318 7.05 83.64 0.19
N ILE A 319 8.36 83.44 0.15
CA ILE A 319 9.34 84.53 0.08
C ILE A 319 9.17 85.33 -1.22
N ILE A 320 9.04 84.65 -2.36
CA ILE A 320 8.80 85.31 -3.66
C ILE A 320 7.48 86.10 -3.61
N GLY A 321 6.42 85.53 -3.04
CA GLY A 321 5.14 86.22 -2.86
C GLY A 321 5.28 87.55 -2.10
N THR A 322 6.08 87.55 -1.03
CA THR A 322 6.38 88.75 -0.23
C THR A 322 7.18 89.80 -1.03
N ILE A 323 8.17 89.35 -1.80
CA ILE A 323 8.97 90.23 -2.67
C ILE A 323 8.08 90.88 -3.74
N VAL A 324 7.22 90.09 -4.38
CA VAL A 324 6.33 90.56 -5.45
C VAL A 324 5.29 91.55 -4.90
N GLN A 325 4.76 91.32 -3.70
CA GLN A 325 3.91 92.31 -3.01
C GLN A 325 4.64 93.62 -2.75
N THR A 326 5.91 93.56 -2.35
CA THR A 326 6.74 94.76 -2.15
C THR A 326 6.96 95.52 -3.46
N ILE A 327 7.29 94.82 -4.55
CA ILE A 327 7.46 95.41 -5.89
C ILE A 327 6.16 96.08 -6.36
N ARG A 328 5.01 95.42 -6.14
CA ARG A 328 3.71 96.00 -6.45
C ARG A 328 3.46 97.29 -5.66
N GLY A 329 3.77 97.30 -4.36
CA GLY A 329 3.69 98.51 -3.54
C GLY A 329 4.56 99.64 -4.07
N ILE A 330 5.79 99.33 -4.51
CA ILE A 330 6.69 100.32 -5.14
C ILE A 330 6.10 100.82 -6.47
N ALA A 331 5.55 99.94 -7.30
CA ALA A 331 4.93 100.32 -8.56
C ALA A 331 3.70 101.23 -8.34
N ASP A 332 2.84 100.90 -7.39
CA ASP A 332 1.67 101.71 -7.03
C ASP A 332 2.07 103.10 -6.49
N GLN A 333 3.12 103.17 -5.65
CA GLN A 333 3.69 104.44 -5.19
C GLN A 333 4.31 105.25 -6.35
N THR A 334 5.04 104.59 -7.24
CA THR A 334 5.64 105.21 -8.42
C THR A 334 4.58 105.79 -9.35
N ASN A 335 3.46 105.07 -9.51
CA ASN A 335 2.29 105.52 -10.26
C ASN A 335 1.67 106.79 -9.65
N LEU A 336 1.56 106.87 -8.32
CA LEU A 336 1.09 108.07 -7.62
C LEU A 336 2.07 109.25 -7.73
N LEU A 337 3.38 109.00 -7.63
CA LEU A 337 4.41 110.03 -7.82
C LEU A 337 4.39 110.58 -9.25
N ALA A 338 4.25 109.70 -10.25
CA ALA A 338 4.12 110.06 -11.65
C ALA A 338 2.86 110.89 -11.92
N LEU A 339 1.73 110.54 -11.28
CA LEU A 339 0.50 111.33 -11.35
C LEU A 339 0.70 112.75 -10.78
N ASN A 340 1.34 112.87 -9.61
CA ASN A 340 1.65 114.17 -9.02
C ASN A 340 2.58 114.99 -9.92
N ALA A 341 3.59 114.35 -10.52
CA ALA A 341 4.50 114.99 -11.47
C ALA A 341 3.76 115.46 -12.75
N ALA A 342 2.81 114.67 -13.25
CA ALA A 342 1.98 115.05 -14.39
C ALA A 342 1.07 116.26 -14.08
N ILE A 343 0.51 116.32 -12.87
CA ILE A 343 -0.27 117.48 -12.39
C ILE A 343 0.60 118.73 -12.32
N GLU A 344 1.80 118.63 -11.74
CA GLU A 344 2.72 119.78 -11.63
C GLU A 344 3.26 120.22 -13.00
N ALA A 345 3.51 119.27 -13.91
CA ALA A 345 3.88 119.55 -15.29
C ALA A 345 2.75 120.29 -16.05
N ALA A 346 1.48 119.92 -15.82
CA ALA A 346 0.34 120.65 -16.37
C ALA A 346 0.21 122.06 -15.77
N ARG A 347 0.54 122.22 -14.48
CA ARG A 347 0.52 123.50 -13.76
C ARG A 347 1.60 124.47 -14.24
N ALA A 348 2.75 123.96 -14.68
CA ALA A 348 3.87 124.74 -15.22
C ALA A 348 3.67 125.23 -16.68
N GLY A 349 2.55 124.89 -17.34
CA GLY A 349 2.21 125.38 -18.68
C GLY A 349 3.21 124.97 -19.76
N GLU A 350 3.61 125.90 -20.65
CA GLU A 350 4.56 125.62 -21.75
C GLU A 350 5.93 125.14 -21.26
N HIS A 351 6.37 125.54 -20.06
CA HIS A 351 7.65 125.09 -19.48
C HIS A 351 7.59 123.65 -18.94
N GLY A 352 6.40 123.07 -18.74
CA GLY A 352 6.19 121.73 -18.20
C GLY A 352 6.05 120.61 -19.25
N ARG A 353 5.98 120.93 -20.56
CA ARG A 353 5.68 119.94 -21.62
C ARG A 353 6.64 118.76 -21.67
N GLY A 354 7.95 119.00 -21.48
CA GLY A 354 8.94 117.92 -21.43
C GLY A 354 8.80 117.02 -20.19
N PHE A 355 8.46 117.61 -19.05
CA PHE A 355 8.20 116.86 -17.81
C PHE A 355 6.91 116.05 -17.86
N ALA A 356 5.87 116.54 -18.57
CA ALA A 356 4.61 115.82 -18.73
C ALA A 356 4.81 114.49 -19.47
N VAL A 357 5.63 114.47 -20.54
CA VAL A 357 5.93 113.24 -21.31
C VAL A 357 6.65 112.22 -20.43
N VAL A 358 7.64 112.66 -19.64
CA VAL A 358 8.36 111.77 -18.71
C VAL A 358 7.44 111.24 -17.63
N ALA A 359 6.56 112.07 -17.07
CA ALA A 359 5.59 111.66 -16.06
C ALA A 359 4.61 110.60 -16.61
N ASP A 360 4.10 110.77 -17.83
CA ASP A 360 3.23 109.78 -18.47
C ASP A 360 3.96 108.45 -18.76
N GLU A 361 5.23 108.50 -19.18
CA GLU A 361 6.03 107.28 -19.42
C GLU A 361 6.31 106.52 -18.12
N VAL A 362 6.66 107.23 -17.03
CA VAL A 362 6.85 106.62 -15.70
C VAL A 362 5.54 106.02 -15.18
N ARG A 363 4.40 106.69 -15.41
CA ARG A 363 3.07 106.17 -15.05
C ARG A 363 2.75 104.89 -15.81
N SER A 364 3.01 104.86 -17.12
CA SER A 364 2.82 103.69 -17.98
C SER A 364 3.70 102.51 -17.53
N LEU A 365 4.98 102.77 -17.23
CA LEU A 365 5.92 101.76 -16.73
C LEU A 365 5.48 101.20 -15.37
N ALA A 366 5.03 102.06 -14.46
CA ALA A 366 4.50 101.67 -13.16
C ALA A 366 3.25 100.77 -13.30
N ALA A 367 2.30 101.15 -14.16
CA ALA A 367 1.11 100.34 -14.45
C ALA A 367 1.46 98.95 -15.04
N ARG A 368 2.40 98.91 -16.01
CA ARG A 368 2.90 97.64 -16.57
C ARG A 368 3.61 96.79 -15.53
N THR A 369 4.35 97.41 -14.61
CA THR A 369 5.02 96.72 -13.50
C THR A 369 4.00 96.13 -12.53
N SER A 370 2.97 96.88 -12.12
CA SER A 370 1.88 96.36 -11.29
C SER A 370 1.15 95.19 -11.98
N GLN A 371 0.90 95.28 -13.29
CA GLN A 371 0.30 94.18 -14.04
C GLN A 371 1.18 92.93 -14.08
N ALA A 372 2.48 93.07 -14.34
CA ALA A 372 3.42 91.95 -14.31
C ALA A 372 3.51 91.31 -12.92
N THR A 373 3.46 92.10 -11.84
CA THR A 373 3.44 91.55 -10.47
C THR A 373 2.19 90.73 -10.18
N LEU A 374 1.02 91.10 -10.73
CA LEU A 374 -0.21 90.31 -10.60
C LEU A 374 -0.08 88.93 -11.24
N GLU A 375 0.53 88.87 -12.42
CA GLU A 375 0.78 87.61 -13.13
C GLU A 375 1.76 86.72 -12.34
N ILE A 376 2.81 87.31 -11.76
CA ILE A 376 3.75 86.55 -10.92
C ILE A 376 3.07 86.03 -9.65
N VAL A 377 2.21 86.83 -8.99
CA VAL A 377 1.43 86.35 -7.82
C VAL A 377 0.61 85.11 -8.17
N ASP A 378 -0.02 85.07 -9.34
CA ASP A 378 -0.80 83.90 -9.77
C ASP A 378 0.09 82.67 -9.97
N VAL A 379 1.25 82.83 -10.61
CA VAL A 379 2.23 81.73 -10.80
C VAL A 379 2.77 81.23 -9.46
N VAL A 380 3.13 82.12 -8.54
CA VAL A 380 3.64 81.76 -7.20
C VAL A 380 2.59 80.99 -6.40
N ARG A 381 1.33 81.45 -6.43
CA ARG A 381 0.22 80.75 -5.79
C ARG A 381 0.04 79.34 -6.37
N LYS A 382 0.04 79.21 -7.70
CA LYS A 382 -0.06 77.89 -8.36
C LYS A 382 1.10 76.97 -7.95
N ASN A 383 2.33 77.48 -7.87
CA ASN A 383 3.48 76.70 -7.41
C ASN A 383 3.36 76.25 -5.95
N HIS A 384 2.81 77.12 -5.09
CA HIS A 384 2.52 76.78 -3.70
C HIS A 384 1.48 75.65 -3.59
N ASP A 385 0.36 75.77 -4.32
CA ASP A 385 -0.69 74.74 -4.35
C ASP A 385 -0.17 73.39 -4.89
N LEU A 386 0.65 73.43 -5.96
CA LEU A 386 1.31 72.25 -6.51
C LEU A 386 2.26 71.59 -5.50
N SER A 387 3.00 72.40 -4.73
CA SER A 387 3.92 71.90 -3.70
C SER A 387 3.17 71.19 -2.57
N LEU A 388 2.06 71.76 -2.09
CA LEU A 388 1.20 71.12 -1.08
C LEU A 388 0.61 69.79 -1.57
N SER A 389 0.13 69.75 -2.81
CA SER A 389 -0.41 68.53 -3.43
C SER A 389 0.65 67.44 -3.58
N ALA A 390 1.88 67.82 -3.95
CA ALA A 390 3.00 66.89 -4.06
C ALA A 390 3.41 66.31 -2.69
N VAL A 391 3.46 67.12 -1.64
CA VAL A 391 3.71 66.64 -0.26
C VAL A 391 2.64 65.64 0.19
N SER A 392 1.37 65.94 -0.03
CA SER A 392 0.26 65.01 0.28
C SER A 392 0.39 63.68 -0.49
N SER A 393 0.73 63.74 -1.77
CA SER A 393 0.95 62.55 -2.60
C SER A 393 2.15 61.71 -2.13
N MET A 394 3.22 62.36 -1.66
CA MET A 394 4.39 61.68 -1.07
C MET A 394 4.05 61.02 0.26
N GLN A 395 3.25 61.66 1.12
CA GLN A 395 2.77 61.04 2.37
C GLN A 395 1.93 59.79 2.12
N SER A 396 1.00 59.86 1.14
CA SER A 396 0.23 58.69 0.72
C SER A 396 1.13 57.57 0.17
N SER A 397 2.15 57.94 -0.63
CA SER A 397 3.13 56.97 -1.15
C SER A 397 3.95 56.33 -0.03
N LEU A 398 4.33 57.10 0.99
CA LEU A 398 5.07 56.60 2.16
C LEU A 398 4.23 55.57 2.94
N SER A 399 2.94 55.83 3.14
CA SER A 399 2.01 54.87 3.74
C SER A 399 1.93 53.57 2.93
N ARG A 400 1.82 53.66 1.60
CA ARG A 400 1.80 52.50 0.70
C ARG A 400 3.11 51.71 0.73
N THR A 401 4.26 52.38 0.85
CA THR A 401 5.54 51.68 1.04
C THR A 401 5.58 50.91 2.35
N GLY A 402 5.01 51.45 3.44
CA GLY A 402 4.89 50.74 4.71
C GLY A 402 4.11 49.43 4.58
N LEU A 403 2.93 49.48 3.94
CA LEU A 403 2.14 48.27 3.64
C LEU A 403 2.92 47.29 2.74
N GLY A 404 3.71 47.80 1.79
CA GLY A 404 4.55 46.97 0.93
C GLY A 404 5.61 46.18 1.70
N VAL A 405 6.21 46.78 2.74
CA VAL A 405 7.16 46.07 3.62
C VAL A 405 6.46 44.98 4.43
N GLU A 406 5.27 45.26 4.96
CA GLU A 406 4.49 44.29 5.73
C GLU A 406 4.15 43.05 4.89
N LEU A 407 3.62 43.24 3.68
CA LEU A 407 3.31 42.16 2.74
C LEU A 407 4.55 41.37 2.30
N ALA A 408 5.68 42.07 2.10
CA ALA A 408 6.93 41.41 1.76
C ALA A 408 7.43 40.53 2.91
N ASN A 409 7.34 41.00 4.16
CA ASN A 409 7.70 40.20 5.33
C ASN A 409 6.79 38.96 5.48
N GLU A 410 5.48 39.11 5.29
CA GLU A 410 4.53 37.99 5.32
C GLU A 410 4.87 36.93 4.24
N ALA A 411 5.21 37.37 3.02
CA ALA A 411 5.69 36.46 1.98
C ALA A 411 7.00 35.76 2.39
N GLY A 412 7.90 36.46 3.10
CA GLY A 412 9.13 35.89 3.65
C GLY A 412 8.87 34.79 4.68
N GLU A 413 7.88 34.96 5.56
CA GLU A 413 7.49 33.94 6.55
C GLU A 413 6.97 32.68 5.88
N VAL A 414 6.07 32.81 4.89
CA VAL A 414 5.56 31.65 4.11
C VAL A 414 6.69 30.90 3.40
N ILE A 415 7.69 31.62 2.88
CA ILE A 415 8.85 30.99 2.24
C ILE A 415 9.69 30.19 3.23
N LEU A 416 9.86 30.68 4.47
CA LEU A 416 10.54 29.94 5.53
C LEU A 416 9.78 28.66 5.90
N GLU A 417 8.45 28.69 5.93
CA GLU A 417 7.63 27.50 6.14
C GLU A 417 7.81 26.47 5.03
N ILE A 418 7.84 26.90 3.75
CA ILE A 418 8.12 26.01 2.61
C ILE A 418 9.50 25.37 2.75
N GLN A 419 10.49 26.14 3.20
CA GLN A 419 11.84 25.62 3.42
C GLN A 419 11.87 24.56 4.51
N GLN A 420 11.21 24.81 5.64
CA GLN A 420 11.11 23.85 6.74
C GLN A 420 10.36 22.58 6.31
N GLY A 421 9.24 22.72 5.61
CA GLY A 421 8.47 21.59 5.07
C GLY A 421 9.30 20.73 4.13
N SER A 422 10.10 21.36 3.25
CA SER A 422 10.98 20.63 2.32
C SER A 422 12.05 19.81 3.05
N ARG A 423 12.62 20.34 4.14
CA ARG A 423 13.59 19.58 4.97
C ARG A 423 12.93 18.41 5.68
N HIS A 424 11.74 18.61 6.26
CA HIS A 424 11.00 17.51 6.89
C HIS A 424 10.71 16.36 5.94
N VAL A 425 10.40 16.64 4.66
CA VAL A 425 10.19 15.58 3.66
C VAL A 425 11.50 14.82 3.38
N VAL A 426 12.63 15.52 3.26
CA VAL A 426 13.94 14.87 3.07
C VAL A 426 14.29 13.97 4.27
N ASP A 427 14.06 14.43 5.49
CA ASP A 427 14.31 13.66 6.70
C ASP A 427 13.40 12.43 6.77
N ALA A 428 12.11 12.58 6.44
CA ALA A 428 11.15 11.48 6.40
C ALA A 428 11.52 10.42 5.36
N ILE A 429 11.99 10.82 4.17
CA ILE A 429 12.47 9.88 3.15
C ILE A 429 13.74 9.16 3.61
N SER A 430 14.65 9.88 4.28
CA SER A 430 15.88 9.30 4.82
C SER A 430 15.56 8.25 5.91
N GLN A 431 14.60 8.55 6.78
CA GLN A 431 14.09 7.58 7.75
C GLN A 431 13.42 6.39 7.05
N PHE A 432 12.54 6.63 6.09
CA PHE A 432 11.86 5.59 5.33
C PHE A 432 12.84 4.61 4.67
N ASN A 433 13.89 5.12 4.02
CA ASN A 433 14.94 4.31 3.42
C ASN A 433 15.71 3.49 4.46
N SER A 434 15.96 4.04 5.66
CA SER A 434 16.59 3.30 6.74
C SER A 434 15.72 2.14 7.24
N THR A 435 14.39 2.31 7.31
CA THR A 435 13.46 1.25 7.74
C THR A 435 13.29 0.17 6.68
N LEU A 436 13.40 0.52 5.38
CA LEU A 436 13.42 -0.44 4.29
C LEU A 436 14.65 -1.35 4.31
N GLN A 437 15.77 -0.86 4.83
CA GLN A 437 17.02 -1.64 4.95
C GLN A 437 17.10 -2.51 6.22
N LEU A 438 16.22 -2.27 7.21
CA LEU A 438 16.32 -2.86 8.56
C LEU A 438 15.32 -3.99 8.89
N ASN A 439 14.64 -4.60 7.91
CA ASN A 439 13.71 -5.72 8.18
C ASN A 439 13.93 -6.96 7.32
#